data_AF-A0A7V5DUY9-F1
#
_entry.id   AF-A0A7V5DUY9-F1
#
_cell.length_a   1.000
_cell.length_b   1.000
_cell.length_c   1.000
_cell.angle_alpha   90.00
_cell.angle_beta   90.00
_cell.angle_gamma   90.00
#
_symmetry.space_group_name_H-M   'P 1'
#
loop_
_entity.id
_entity.type
_entity.pdbx_description
1 polymer ?
#
loop_
_entity_poly.entity_id
_entity_poly.type
_entity_poly.pdbx_seq_one_letter_code
_entity_poly.pdbx_strand_id
1 'polypeptide(L)'
;MSIQWLRSSGVREEPPTVGVRFVVKRNGTLEKYNREKIFNAIHKAIRAVRNQEDPELAEGLTREVEKKLKDYIKGRHPNTAP
;
A
#
# COMPACT_ATOMS: atom_id res chain seq x y z
N MET A 1 15.67 -15.95 40.77
CA MET A 1 14.26 -15.88 40.31
C MET A 1 14.28 -15.66 38.80
N SER A 2 14.20 -16.74 38.01
CA SER A 2 14.16 -16.64 36.54
C SER A 2 12.73 -16.40 36.07
N ILE A 3 12.51 -15.30 35.36
CA ILE A 3 11.25 -15.05 34.68
C ILE A 3 11.33 -15.69 33.30
N GLN A 4 10.66 -16.82 33.16
CA GLN A 4 10.59 -17.63 31.95
C GLN A 4 9.40 -17.16 31.11
N TRP A 5 9.60 -16.21 30.19
CA TRP A 5 8.56 -15.81 29.24
C TRP A 5 8.71 -16.57 27.90
N LEU A 6 7.67 -17.37 27.64
CA LEU A 6 7.04 -17.66 26.35
C LEU A 6 7.85 -18.38 25.26
N ARG A 7 7.80 -19.71 25.34
CA ARG A 7 7.89 -20.60 24.18
C ARG A 7 6.56 -20.53 23.40
N SER A 8 6.67 -20.57 22.08
CA SER A 8 5.60 -20.94 21.13
C SER A 8 4.61 -19.86 20.71
N SER A 9 5.02 -19.06 19.73
CA SER A 9 4.16 -18.81 18.57
C SER A 9 5.07 -18.76 17.35
N GLY A 10 5.09 -19.85 16.59
CA GLY A 10 5.83 -19.98 15.33
C GLY A 10 5.23 -19.15 14.21
N VAL A 11 4.91 -17.89 14.48
CA VAL A 11 4.72 -16.90 13.42
C VAL A 11 6.12 -16.44 13.07
N ARG A 12 6.67 -16.96 11.97
CA ARG A 12 7.79 -16.28 11.32
C ARG A 12 7.30 -14.86 11.11
N GLU A 13 7.87 -13.90 11.82
CA GLU A 13 7.70 -12.49 11.48
C GLU A 13 8.24 -12.37 10.06
N GLU A 14 7.35 -12.44 9.07
CA GLU A 14 7.70 -12.10 7.71
C GLU A 14 8.32 -10.71 7.78
N PRO A 15 9.52 -10.51 7.21
CA PRO A 15 10.22 -9.25 7.31
C PRO A 15 9.24 -8.13 6.95
N PRO A 16 9.17 -7.04 7.74
CA PRO A 16 8.13 -6.05 7.58
C PRO A 16 8.11 -5.62 6.12
N THR A 17 7.01 -5.92 5.43
CA THR A 17 6.81 -5.48 4.05
C THR A 17 7.06 -3.98 4.03
N VAL A 18 8.18 -3.58 3.42
CA VAL A 18 8.62 -2.20 3.33
C VAL A 18 7.66 -1.50 2.36
N GLY A 19 6.53 -1.05 2.88
CA GLY A 19 5.40 -0.63 2.07
C GLY A 19 4.26 -0.05 2.89
N VAL A 20 3.33 0.57 2.17
CA VAL A 20 2.17 1.26 2.75
C VAL A 20 1.18 0.23 3.28
N ARG A 21 0.91 0.26 4.58
CA ARG A 21 -0.04 -0.68 5.22
C ARG A 21 -1.43 -0.07 5.36
N PHE A 22 -1.48 1.22 5.65
CA PHE A 22 -2.71 1.97 5.90
C PHE A 22 -2.65 3.30 5.17
N VAL A 23 -3.82 3.87 4.88
CA VAL A 23 -3.98 5.19 4.27
C VAL A 23 -5.01 5.97 5.08
N VAL A 24 -4.73 7.24 5.35
CA VAL A 24 -5.66 8.14 5.99
C VAL A 24 -6.62 8.68 4.94
N LYS A 25 -7.92 8.50 5.16
CA LYS A 25 -8.97 9.01 4.29
C LYS A 25 -9.20 10.50 4.51
N ARG A 26 -9.94 11.13 3.58
CA ARG A 26 -10.31 12.56 3.66
C ARG A 26 -11.08 12.93 4.94
N ASN A 27 -11.81 11.98 5.50
CA ASN A 27 -12.55 12.12 6.77
C ASN A 27 -11.69 11.81 8.01
N GLY A 28 -10.38 11.58 7.85
CA GLY A 28 -9.46 11.23 8.93
C GLY A 28 -9.46 9.75 9.32
N THR A 29 -10.30 8.90 8.72
CA THR A 29 -10.34 7.46 9.05
C THR A 29 -9.12 6.73 8.48
N LEU A 30 -8.53 5.83 9.27
CA LEU A 30 -7.50 4.90 8.79
C LEU A 30 -8.15 3.69 8.11
N GLU A 31 -7.80 3.44 6.85
CA GLU A 31 -8.17 2.23 6.13
C GLU A 31 -6.93 1.43 5.75
N LYS A 32 -7.09 0.11 5.63
CA LYS A 32 -6.05 -0.75 5.05
C LYS A 32 -5.80 -0.34 3.60
N TYR A 33 -4.52 -0.27 3.24
CA TYR A 33 -4.11 -0.01 1.86
C TYR A 33 -4.70 -1.07 0.93
N ASN A 34 -5.32 -0.63 -0.16
CA ASN A 34 -5.79 -1.49 -1.24
C ASN A 34 -5.34 -0.90 -2.59
N ARG A 35 -4.46 -1.64 -3.26
CA ARG A 35 -3.92 -1.34 -4.60
C ARG A 35 -5.01 -1.22 -5.67
N GLU A 36 -6.06 -2.03 -5.60
CA GLU A 36 -7.15 -2.04 -6.59
C GLU A 36 -7.86 -0.68 -6.67
N LYS A 37 -7.91 0.07 -5.55
CA LYS A 37 -8.48 1.43 -5.55
C LYS A 37 -7.66 2.38 -6.43
N ILE A 38 -6.34 2.21 -6.50
CA ILE A 38 -5.46 2.98 -7.39
C ILE A 38 -5.64 2.53 -8.84
N PHE A 39 -5.58 1.23 -9.09
CA PHE A 39 -5.79 0.66 -10.43
C PHE A 39 -7.11 1.13 -11.04
N ASN A 40 -8.22 1.00 -10.30
CA ASN A 40 -9.54 1.39 -10.78
C ASN A 40 -9.64 2.89 -11.07
N ALA A 41 -8.97 3.74 -10.29
CA ALA A 41 -8.94 5.19 -10.54
C ALA A 41 -8.18 5.51 -11.83
N ILE A 42 -7.03 4.88 -12.04
CA ILE A 42 -6.21 5.04 -13.26
C ILE A 42 -6.96 4.51 -14.48
N HIS A 43 -7.54 3.31 -14.37
CA HIS A 43 -8.30 2.68 -15.44
C HIS A 43 -9.48 3.57 -15.89
N LYS A 44 -10.22 4.14 -14.94
CA LYS A 44 -11.29 5.12 -15.23
C LYS A 44 -10.76 6.35 -15.96
N ALA A 45 -9.60 6.88 -15.57
CA ALA A 45 -9.00 8.03 -16.22
C ALA A 45 -8.55 7.72 -17.66
N ILE A 46 -7.91 6.56 -17.88
CA ILE A 46 -7.51 6.09 -19.22
C ILE A 46 -8.73 5.98 -20.13
N ARG A 47 -9.79 5.31 -19.64
CA ARG A 47 -11.05 5.16 -20.38
C ARG A 47 -11.68 6.51 -20.72
N ALA A 48 -11.69 7.45 -19.79
CA ALA A 48 -12.26 8.78 -20.00
C ALA A 48 -11.50 9.62 -21.06
N VAL A 49 -10.18 9.47 -21.14
CA VAL A 49 -9.33 10.26 -22.05
C VAL A 49 -9.22 9.61 -23.44
N ARG A 50 -9.09 8.28 -23.51
CA ARG A 50 -8.84 7.56 -24.76
C ARG A 50 -10.09 6.94 -25.39
N ASN A 51 -11.20 6.90 -24.64
CA ASN A 51 -12.42 6.18 -25.01
C ASN A 51 -12.18 4.69 -25.33
N GLN A 52 -11.11 4.13 -24.74
CA GLN A 52 -10.66 2.74 -24.90
C GLN A 52 -10.15 2.23 -23.56
N GLU A 53 -10.24 0.92 -23.34
CA GLU A 53 -9.70 0.25 -22.16
C GLU A 53 -8.29 -0.25 -22.45
N ASP A 54 -7.36 0.04 -21.53
CA ASP A 54 -5.96 -0.40 -21.61
C ASP A 54 -5.52 -0.85 -20.20
N PRO A 55 -5.83 -2.11 -19.84
CA PRO A 55 -5.54 -2.63 -18.51
C PRO A 55 -4.04 -2.81 -18.26
N GLU A 56 -3.24 -3.05 -19.31
CA GLU A 56 -1.78 -3.19 -19.19
C GLU A 56 -1.14 -1.85 -18.81
N LEU A 57 -1.56 -0.76 -19.46
CA LEU A 57 -1.12 0.58 -19.10
C LEU A 57 -1.57 0.95 -17.67
N ALA A 58 -2.79 0.62 -17.28
CA ALA A 58 -3.30 0.87 -15.93
C ALA A 58 -2.47 0.14 -14.86
N GLU A 59 -2.10 -1.11 -15.13
CA GLU A 59 -1.26 -1.94 -14.26
C GLU A 59 0.17 -1.35 -14.13
N GLY A 60 0.77 -0.94 -15.26
CA GLY A 60 2.09 -0.30 -15.28
C GLY A 60 2.12 1.01 -14.48
N LEU A 61 1.13 1.88 -14.69
CA LEU A 61 1.00 3.13 -13.94
C LEU A 61 0.70 2.89 -12.46
N THR A 62 -0.05 1.85 -12.11
CA THR A 62 -0.30 1.48 -10.71
C THR A 62 1.01 1.13 -10.00
N ARG A 63 1.89 0.35 -10.64
CA ARG A 63 3.22 0.01 -10.09
C ARG A 63 4.10 1.24 -9.89
N GLU A 64 4.08 2.18 -10.83
CA GLU A 64 4.79 3.46 -10.74
C GLU A 64 4.31 4.29 -9.54
N VAL A 65 2.98 4.36 -9.32
CA VAL A 65 2.41 5.04 -8.15
C VAL A 65 2.87 4.37 -6.86
N GLU A 66 2.84 3.03 -6.79
CA GLU A 66 3.29 2.29 -5.61
C GLU A 66 4.77 2.53 -5.31
N LYS A 67 5.61 2.61 -6.34
CA LYS A 67 7.04 2.94 -6.18
C LYS A 67 7.20 4.34 -5.58
N LYS A 68 6.55 5.35 -6.15
CA LYS A 68 6.58 6.73 -5.64
C LYS A 68 6.06 6.82 -4.21
N LEU A 69 5.01 6.06 -3.90
CA LEU A 69 4.42 6.03 -2.56
C LEU A 69 5.36 5.40 -1.53
N LYS A 70 6.08 4.33 -1.91
CA LYS A 70 7.14 3.75 -1.07
C LYS A 70 8.28 4.73 -0.83
N ASP A 71 8.74 5.41 -1.88
CA ASP A 71 9.81 6.41 -1.77
C ASP A 71 9.39 7.58 -0.85
N TYR A 72 8.13 8.01 -0.95
CA TYR A 72 7.56 9.05 -0.09
C TYR A 72 7.53 8.67 1.40
N ILE A 73 7.30 7.39 1.72
CA ILE A 73 7.26 6.90 3.11
C ILE A 73 8.65 6.54 3.64
N LYS A 74 9.60 6.18 2.76
CA LYS A 74 10.96 5.74 3.16
C LYS A 74 11.70 6.76 4.05
N GLY A 75 11.38 8.05 3.94
CA GLY A 75 11.95 9.11 4.78
C GLY A 75 11.14 9.44 6.05
N ARG A 76 10.10 8.68 6.37
CA ARG A 76 9.17 8.95 7.48
C ARG A 76 9.21 7.86 8.54
N HIS A 77 8.63 8.15 9.71
CA HIS A 77 8.52 7.18 10.78
C HIS A 77 7.74 5.93 10.30
N PRO A 78 8.13 4.71 10.71
CA PRO A 78 7.55 3.45 10.20
C PRO A 78 6.02 3.33 10.32
N ASN A 79 5.42 4.06 11.27
CA ASN A 79 3.98 4.06 11.52
C ASN A 79 3.24 5.21 10.81
N THR A 80 3.90 5.96 9.94
CA THR A 80 3.26 7.06 9.21
C THR A 80 2.44 6.50 8.04
N ALA A 81 1.13 6.77 8.07
CA ALA A 81 0.25 6.55 6.94
C ALA A 81 0.20 7.82 6.06
N PRO A 82 0.20 7.67 4.73
CA PRO A 82 -0.06 8.76 3.80
C PRO A 82 -1.54 9.16 3.79
#